data_AF-A0A6H9SIB6-F1
#
_entry.id   AF-A0A6H9SIB6-F1
#
_cell.length_a   1.000
_cell.length_b   1.000
_cell.length_c   1.000
_cell.angle_alpha   90.00
_cell.angle_beta   90.00
_cell.angle_gamma   90.00
#
_symmetry.space_group_name_H-M   'P 1'
#
loop_
_entity.id
_entity.type
_entity.pdbx_description
1 polymer ?
#
loop_
_entity_poly.entity_id
_entity_poly.type
_entity_poly.pdbx_seq_one_letter_code
_entity_poly.pdbx_strand_id
1 'polypeptide(L)'
;MNITALFRDPTLASSDFREMLTRESKIVATLMPASPAMEFTNWRLKGNSLEEATLYPAFESDGSPTTAAIAVLTEEASGRKRGISNASIWNGTTQPNEGASMSCHVTDAKILPDRFAMRVGNPACFPTFQNFAKIIEGIVTTFGPDTIEAAPNGYFDKQVFNDKPGVGWMLYLPEVITQQQVPEARALIPVPADGKQTGTIIVSVTDAPFSIDNREHVEAANRIEIRLVDEDLLPRYADI
;
A
#
# COMPACT_ATOMS: atom_id res chain seq x y z
N MET A 1 -7.13 -7.33 3.24
CA MET A 1 -5.69 -7.25 2.93
C MET A 1 -5.18 -5.86 3.28
N ASN A 2 -4.05 -5.75 3.98
CA ASN A 2 -3.37 -4.48 4.24
C ASN A 2 -2.14 -4.39 3.33
N ILE A 3 -1.86 -3.20 2.81
CA ILE A 3 -0.66 -2.90 2.05
C ILE A 3 -0.06 -1.62 2.63
N THR A 4 1.21 -1.64 2.98
CA THR A 4 1.95 -0.49 3.51
C THR A 4 3.18 -0.28 2.65
N ALA A 5 3.37 0.93 2.14
CA ALA A 5 4.56 1.33 1.39
C ALA A 5 5.28 2.45 2.13
N LEU A 6 6.60 2.34 2.26
CA LEU A 6 7.46 3.44 2.73
C LEU A 6 8.20 4.02 1.53
N PHE A 7 8.22 5.33 1.41
CA PHE A 7 8.85 6.03 0.30
C PHE A 7 9.46 7.34 0.74
N ARG A 8 10.37 7.88 -0.06
CA ARG A 8 10.99 9.19 0.18
C ARG A 8 10.81 10.08 -1.03
N ASP A 9 9.94 11.08 -0.89
CA ASP A 9 9.76 12.09 -1.92
C ASP A 9 10.12 13.47 -1.35
N PRO A 10 11.30 14.02 -1.69
CA PRO A 10 11.74 15.33 -1.20
C PRO A 10 10.92 16.48 -1.81
N THR A 11 10.12 16.22 -2.85
CA THR A 11 9.32 17.23 -3.55
C THR A 11 7.87 17.27 -3.06
N LEU A 12 7.39 16.20 -2.42
CA LEU A 12 6.03 16.12 -1.91
C LEU A 12 5.91 16.79 -0.53
N ALA A 13 5.28 17.97 -0.49
CA ALA A 13 4.98 18.69 0.74
C ALA A 13 3.76 18.11 1.46
N SER A 14 3.74 18.20 2.80
CA SER A 14 2.59 17.77 3.60
C SER A 14 1.32 18.61 3.32
N SER A 15 1.46 19.82 2.77
CA SER A 15 0.32 20.63 2.33
C SER A 15 -0.20 20.29 0.94
N ASP A 16 0.48 19.44 0.16
CA ASP A 16 0.11 19.15 -1.23
C ASP A 16 -0.93 18.02 -1.34
N PHE A 17 -2.13 18.28 -0.80
CA PHE A 17 -3.25 17.35 -0.86
C PHE A 17 -3.70 17.02 -2.29
N ARG A 18 -3.48 17.94 -3.24
CA ARG A 18 -3.79 17.69 -4.64
C ARG A 18 -2.92 16.58 -5.20
N GLU A 19 -1.61 16.63 -4.95
CA GLU A 19 -0.70 15.58 -5.41
C GLU A 19 -0.94 14.26 -4.67
N MET A 20 -1.17 14.29 -3.35
CA MET A 20 -1.52 13.08 -2.59
C MET A 20 -2.76 12.38 -3.16
N LEU A 21 -3.86 13.13 -3.37
CA LEU A 21 -5.09 12.59 -3.96
C LEU A 21 -4.87 12.14 -5.41
N THR A 22 -4.06 12.85 -6.20
CA THR A 22 -3.72 12.44 -7.57
C THR A 22 -3.01 11.08 -7.58
N ARG A 23 -2.10 10.82 -6.63
CA ARG A 23 -1.45 9.52 -6.48
C ARG A 23 -2.44 8.44 -6.04
N GLU A 24 -3.27 8.73 -5.05
CA GLU A 24 -4.32 7.80 -4.58
C GLU A 24 -5.29 7.44 -5.71
N SER A 25 -5.65 8.39 -6.57
CA SER A 25 -6.49 8.18 -7.75
C SER A 25 -5.90 7.15 -8.72
N LYS A 26 -4.58 7.17 -8.95
CA LYS A 26 -3.91 6.14 -9.78
C LYS A 26 -4.09 4.74 -9.20
N ILE A 27 -4.04 4.60 -7.87
CA ILE A 27 -4.27 3.31 -7.20
C ILE A 27 -5.73 2.90 -7.32
N VAL A 28 -6.67 3.84 -7.17
CA VAL A 28 -8.10 3.57 -7.41
C VAL A 28 -8.32 3.08 -8.84
N ALA A 29 -7.70 3.69 -9.83
CA ALA A 29 -7.79 3.24 -11.23
C ALA A 29 -7.32 1.79 -11.42
N THR A 30 -6.31 1.35 -10.67
CA THR A 30 -5.85 -0.06 -10.67
C THR A 30 -6.90 -1.02 -10.07
N LEU A 31 -7.70 -0.56 -9.11
CA LEU A 31 -8.73 -1.36 -8.44
C LEU A 31 -10.06 -1.42 -9.21
N MET A 32 -10.39 -0.37 -9.97
CA MET A 32 -11.67 -0.22 -10.68
C MET A 32 -12.07 -1.42 -11.54
N PRO A 33 -11.18 -2.06 -12.32
CA PRO A 33 -11.55 -3.23 -13.13
C PRO A 33 -12.02 -4.44 -12.30
N ALA A 34 -11.70 -4.48 -11.00
CA ALA A 34 -11.99 -5.62 -10.14
C ALA A 34 -13.40 -5.56 -9.52
N SER A 35 -13.96 -4.36 -9.30
CA SER A 35 -15.28 -4.20 -8.70
C SER A 35 -15.87 -2.80 -8.96
N PRO A 36 -17.17 -2.69 -9.27
CA PRO A 36 -17.87 -1.40 -9.33
C PRO A 36 -17.79 -0.60 -8.02
N ALA A 37 -17.62 -1.27 -6.87
CA ALA A 37 -17.42 -0.62 -5.58
C ALA A 37 -16.12 0.22 -5.50
N MET A 38 -15.24 0.12 -6.50
CA MET A 38 -13.98 0.87 -6.57
C MET A 38 -14.03 2.06 -7.54
N GLU A 39 -15.16 2.32 -8.20
CA GLU A 39 -15.32 3.49 -9.08
C GLU A 39 -15.01 4.81 -8.34
N PHE A 40 -14.37 5.76 -9.03
CA PHE A 40 -13.98 7.07 -8.48
C PHE A 40 -15.11 7.78 -7.73
N THR A 41 -16.31 7.73 -8.29
CA THR A 41 -17.53 8.37 -7.76
C THR A 41 -17.98 7.82 -6.40
N ASN A 42 -17.47 6.67 -5.98
CA ASN A 42 -17.75 6.07 -4.67
C ASN A 42 -16.78 6.55 -3.58
N TRP A 43 -15.61 7.05 -3.94
CA TRP A 43 -14.59 7.42 -2.95
C TRP A 43 -14.92 8.74 -2.25
N ARG A 44 -14.76 8.74 -0.93
CA ARG A 44 -15.03 9.87 -0.04
C ARG A 44 -13.84 10.11 0.89
N LEU A 45 -13.69 11.33 1.40
CA LEU A 45 -12.82 11.58 2.55
C LEU A 45 -13.32 10.78 3.76
N LYS A 46 -12.39 10.32 4.61
CA LYS A 46 -12.75 9.80 5.93
C LYS A 46 -13.20 10.94 6.84
N GLY A 47 -13.99 10.59 7.87
CA GLY A 47 -14.45 11.51 8.89
C GLY A 47 -14.48 10.85 10.27
N ASN A 48 -14.80 11.64 11.29
CA ASN A 48 -14.92 11.19 12.69
C ASN A 48 -16.25 10.47 12.97
N SER A 49 -17.21 10.59 12.04
CA SER A 49 -18.48 9.86 12.05
C SER A 49 -18.79 9.31 10.66
N LEU A 50 -19.72 8.35 10.58
CA LEU A 50 -20.19 7.85 9.29
C LEU A 50 -20.88 8.94 8.46
N GLU A 51 -21.61 9.82 9.12
CA GLU A 51 -22.27 10.97 8.47
C GLU A 51 -21.23 11.85 7.77
N GLU A 52 -20.21 12.30 8.50
CA GLU A 52 -19.12 13.12 7.98
C GLU A 52 -18.35 12.39 6.86
N ALA A 53 -18.05 11.10 7.04
CA ALA A 53 -17.31 10.28 6.08
C ALA A 53 -18.04 10.07 4.75
N THR A 54 -19.30 10.48 4.62
CA THR A 54 -20.07 10.38 3.35
C THR A 54 -20.22 11.70 2.61
N LEU A 55 -19.81 12.83 3.22
CA LEU A 55 -20.10 14.17 2.71
C LEU A 55 -19.25 14.59 1.51
N TYR A 56 -17.96 14.25 1.52
CA TYR A 56 -16.98 14.85 0.60
C TYR A 56 -16.42 13.84 -0.40
N PRO A 57 -16.87 13.84 -1.68
CA PRO A 57 -16.26 13.07 -2.76
C PRO A 57 -14.77 13.38 -2.91
N ALA A 58 -13.95 12.33 -2.94
CA ALA A 58 -12.51 12.47 -3.13
C ALA A 58 -12.17 12.84 -4.59
N PHE A 59 -12.92 12.28 -5.55
CA PHE A 59 -12.63 12.42 -6.98
C PHE A 59 -13.87 12.81 -7.80
N GLU A 60 -13.63 13.50 -8.90
CA GLU A 60 -14.57 13.64 -10.01
C GLU A 60 -14.67 12.31 -10.79
N SER A 61 -15.60 12.21 -11.74
CA SER A 61 -15.77 10.99 -12.55
C SER A 61 -14.57 10.62 -13.41
N ASP A 62 -13.71 11.59 -13.73
CA ASP A 62 -12.47 11.39 -14.49
C ASP A 62 -11.27 11.02 -13.59
N GLY A 63 -11.48 10.90 -12.28
CA GLY A 63 -10.45 10.59 -11.30
C GLY A 63 -9.66 11.81 -10.80
N SER A 64 -9.94 13.03 -11.28
CA SER A 64 -9.30 14.24 -10.76
C SER A 64 -9.75 14.54 -9.33
N PRO A 65 -8.86 15.02 -8.43
CA PRO A 65 -9.24 15.38 -7.07
C PRO A 65 -10.26 16.53 -7.04
N THR A 66 -11.33 16.38 -6.25
CA THR A 66 -12.36 17.43 -6.15
C THR A 66 -11.83 18.65 -5.40
N THR A 67 -12.35 19.83 -5.76
CA THR A 67 -12.01 21.08 -5.04
C THR A 67 -12.48 21.05 -3.59
N ALA A 68 -13.63 20.42 -3.32
CA ALA A 68 -14.18 20.30 -1.97
C ALA A 68 -13.29 19.43 -1.07
N ALA A 69 -12.80 18.28 -1.57
CA ALA A 69 -11.91 17.43 -0.80
C ALA A 69 -10.60 18.14 -0.42
N ILE A 70 -10.00 18.84 -1.38
CA ILE A 70 -8.78 19.62 -1.13
C ILE A 70 -9.02 20.71 -0.08
N ALA A 71 -10.15 21.42 -0.16
CA ALA A 71 -10.49 22.47 0.79
C ALA A 71 -10.64 21.95 2.22
N VAL A 72 -11.35 20.82 2.41
CA VAL A 72 -11.53 20.18 3.72
C VAL A 72 -10.19 19.74 4.31
N LEU A 73 -9.37 19.01 3.54
CA LEU A 73 -8.06 18.55 4.01
C LEU A 73 -7.13 19.74 4.38
N THR A 74 -7.18 20.82 3.60
CA THR A 74 -6.39 22.03 3.86
C THR A 74 -6.82 22.69 5.17
N GLU A 75 -8.12 22.83 5.40
CA GLU A 75 -8.66 23.41 6.63
C GLU A 75 -8.30 22.57 7.86
N GLU A 76 -8.48 21.25 7.80
CA GLU A 76 -8.13 20.33 8.88
C GLU A 76 -6.62 20.35 9.22
N ALA A 77 -5.78 20.51 8.21
CA ALA A 77 -4.34 20.59 8.37
C ALA A 77 -3.88 21.93 8.94
N SER A 78 -4.58 23.04 8.64
CA SER A 78 -4.25 24.37 9.15
C SER A 78 -4.27 24.44 10.69
N GLY A 79 -5.11 23.62 11.32
CA GLY A 79 -5.16 23.48 12.78
C GLY A 79 -3.98 22.70 13.39
N ARG A 80 -3.14 22.03 12.57
CA ARG A 80 -2.09 21.11 13.00
C ARG A 80 -0.70 21.71 12.73
N LYS A 81 -0.03 22.20 13.78
CA LYS A 81 1.30 22.86 13.69
C LYS A 81 2.49 21.95 13.34
N ARG A 82 2.29 20.70 12.93
CA ARG A 82 3.34 19.67 12.99
C ARG A 82 4.03 19.32 11.65
N GLY A 83 3.72 19.99 10.54
CA GLY A 83 4.35 19.67 9.23
C GLY A 83 4.17 18.19 8.85
N ILE A 84 3.06 17.61 9.30
CA ILE A 84 2.66 16.23 9.08
C ILE A 84 1.18 16.26 8.75
N SER A 85 0.82 15.61 7.65
CA SER A 85 -0.55 15.51 7.20
C SER A 85 -0.83 14.13 6.62
N ASN A 86 -2.10 13.87 6.35
CA ASN A 86 -2.47 12.78 5.48
C ASN A 86 -3.70 13.16 4.63
N ALA A 87 -3.76 12.63 3.42
CA ALA A 87 -5.00 12.46 2.70
C ALA A 87 -5.54 11.08 3.05
N SER A 88 -6.79 10.98 3.52
CA SER A 88 -7.38 9.71 3.94
C SER A 88 -8.75 9.52 3.27
N ILE A 89 -8.89 8.47 2.48
CA ILE A 89 -10.10 8.20 1.68
C ILE A 89 -10.60 6.76 1.88
N TRP A 90 -11.87 6.54 1.57
CA TRP A 90 -12.51 5.23 1.56
C TRP A 90 -13.57 5.14 0.47
N ASN A 91 -13.93 3.92 0.05
CA ASN A 91 -14.82 3.68 -1.08
C ASN A 91 -16.33 3.77 -0.75
N GLY A 92 -16.70 4.31 0.42
CA GLY A 92 -18.10 4.59 0.75
C GLY A 92 -18.99 3.38 1.12
N THR A 93 -18.50 2.14 1.02
CA THR A 93 -19.31 0.95 1.34
C THR A 93 -19.14 0.50 2.79
N THR A 94 -20.27 0.24 3.43
CA THR A 94 -20.34 -0.39 4.77
C THR A 94 -20.63 -1.88 4.69
N GLN A 95 -20.72 -2.46 3.48
CA GLN A 95 -20.99 -3.88 3.33
C GLN A 95 -19.80 -4.72 3.77
N PRO A 96 -20.04 -5.85 4.48
CA PRO A 96 -18.97 -6.74 4.90
C PRO A 96 -18.11 -7.18 3.73
N ASN A 97 -16.78 -7.13 3.91
CA ASN A 97 -15.78 -7.50 2.90
C ASN A 97 -15.84 -6.71 1.59
N GLU A 98 -16.54 -5.59 1.49
CA GLU A 98 -16.48 -4.74 0.28
C GLU A 98 -15.69 -3.46 0.49
N GLY A 99 -15.43 -3.10 1.75
CA GLY A 99 -14.74 -1.88 2.13
C GLY A 99 -13.30 -1.82 1.64
N ALA A 100 -12.91 -0.66 1.11
CA ALA A 100 -11.54 -0.28 0.83
C ALA A 100 -11.25 1.12 1.36
N SER A 101 -10.01 1.34 1.79
CA SER A 101 -9.55 2.66 2.20
C SER A 101 -8.07 2.81 1.96
N MET A 102 -7.61 4.03 1.73
CA MET A 102 -6.19 4.33 1.63
C MET A 102 -5.87 5.68 2.26
N SER A 103 -4.59 5.89 2.53
CA SER A 103 -4.08 7.10 3.11
C SER A 103 -2.62 7.33 2.78
N CYS A 104 -2.30 8.51 2.25
CA CYS A 104 -0.94 9.00 2.06
C CYS A 104 -0.54 9.89 3.24
N HIS A 105 0.53 9.53 3.95
CA HIS A 105 1.08 10.26 5.10
C HIS A 105 2.40 10.89 4.70
N VAL A 106 2.52 12.20 4.87
CA VAL A 106 3.69 12.96 4.45
C VAL A 106 4.22 13.80 5.60
N THR A 107 5.54 13.85 5.74
CA THR A 107 6.23 14.72 6.71
C THR A 107 7.17 15.69 6.02
N ASP A 108 7.08 16.99 6.35
CA ASP A 108 7.93 18.03 5.80
C ASP A 108 9.37 17.97 6.33
N ALA A 109 9.58 17.35 7.50
CA ALA A 109 10.91 17.21 8.07
C ALA A 109 11.79 16.26 7.24
N LYS A 110 11.19 15.33 6.51
CA LYS A 110 11.86 14.32 5.66
C LYS A 110 12.96 13.49 6.36
N ILE A 111 12.96 13.47 7.70
CA ILE A 111 13.82 12.62 8.50
C ILE A 111 13.31 11.17 8.41
N LEU A 112 12.04 10.97 8.74
CA LEU A 112 11.34 9.69 8.57
C LEU A 112 10.83 9.55 7.13
N PRO A 113 10.71 8.31 6.61
CA PRO A 113 10.09 8.09 5.32
C PRO A 113 8.60 8.49 5.36
N ASP A 114 8.10 8.94 4.22
CA ASP A 114 6.67 9.09 3.97
C ASP A 114 6.02 7.70 3.86
N ARG A 115 4.70 7.62 4.04
CA ARG A 115 3.98 6.33 4.08
C ARG A 115 2.69 6.37 3.29
N PHE A 116 2.53 5.43 2.37
CA PHE A 116 1.23 5.10 1.81
C PHE A 116 0.71 3.83 2.47
N ALA A 117 -0.54 3.84 2.93
CA ALA A 117 -1.17 2.66 3.51
C ALA A 117 -2.56 2.47 2.92
N MET A 118 -2.90 1.24 2.56
CA MET A 118 -4.24 0.90 2.09
C MET A 118 -4.73 -0.42 2.68
N ARG A 119 -6.05 -0.53 2.78
CA ARG A 119 -6.78 -1.73 3.13
C ARG A 119 -7.78 -2.02 2.04
N VAL A 120 -7.80 -3.25 1.56
CA VAL A 120 -8.80 -3.75 0.61
C VAL A 120 -9.45 -4.99 1.21
N GLY A 121 -10.75 -4.92 1.46
CA GLY A 121 -11.55 -6.05 1.94
C GLY A 121 -12.09 -6.91 0.80
N ASN A 122 -12.36 -6.31 -0.37
CA ASN A 122 -13.02 -6.96 -1.48
C ASN A 122 -12.14 -8.05 -2.13
N PRO A 123 -12.49 -9.34 -2.01
CA PRO A 123 -11.67 -10.43 -2.55
C PRO A 123 -11.60 -10.39 -4.08
N ALA A 124 -12.55 -9.73 -4.76
CA ALA A 124 -12.49 -9.53 -6.21
C ALA A 124 -11.28 -8.68 -6.64
N CYS A 125 -10.71 -7.87 -5.75
CA CYS A 125 -9.49 -7.12 -6.01
C CYS A 125 -8.22 -7.98 -5.92
N PHE A 126 -8.26 -9.12 -5.24
CA PHE A 126 -7.09 -9.98 -5.02
C PHE A 126 -7.43 -11.49 -5.12
N PRO A 127 -8.13 -11.96 -6.18
CA PRO A 127 -8.54 -13.36 -6.29
C PRO A 127 -7.35 -14.31 -6.51
N THR A 128 -6.24 -13.79 -7.04
CA THR A 128 -5.01 -14.52 -7.29
C THR A 128 -3.79 -13.66 -6.91
N PHE A 129 -2.63 -14.29 -6.76
CA PHE A 129 -1.39 -13.55 -6.50
C PHE A 129 -1.03 -12.63 -7.67
N GLN A 130 -1.34 -12.98 -8.92
CA GLN A 130 -1.07 -12.11 -10.07
C GLN A 130 -1.94 -10.85 -10.07
N ASN A 131 -3.21 -10.97 -9.69
CA ASN A 131 -4.08 -9.80 -9.54
C ASN A 131 -3.60 -8.88 -8.41
N PHE A 132 -3.15 -9.46 -7.31
CA PHE A 132 -2.65 -8.69 -6.19
C PHE A 132 -1.30 -8.03 -6.51
N ALA A 133 -0.41 -8.72 -7.23
CA ALA A 133 0.87 -8.16 -7.70
C ALA A 133 0.68 -6.91 -8.57
N LYS A 134 -0.35 -6.85 -9.43
CA LYS A 134 -0.67 -5.65 -10.22
C LYS A 134 -1.00 -4.43 -9.36
N ILE A 135 -1.60 -4.64 -8.19
CA ILE A 135 -1.85 -3.55 -7.23
C ILE A 135 -0.51 -3.06 -6.67
N ILE A 136 0.38 -3.98 -6.30
CA ILE A 136 1.74 -3.65 -5.81
C ILE A 136 2.53 -2.89 -6.90
N GLU A 137 2.52 -3.35 -8.15
CA GLU A 137 3.13 -2.67 -9.30
C GLU A 137 2.58 -1.25 -9.51
N GLY A 138 1.26 -1.07 -9.36
CA GLY A 138 0.61 0.24 -9.41
C GLY A 138 1.10 1.19 -8.31
N ILE A 139 1.32 0.67 -7.10
CA ILE A 139 1.92 1.42 -5.98
C ILE A 139 3.39 1.74 -6.27
N VAL A 140 4.18 0.79 -6.77
CA VAL A 140 5.58 1.04 -7.14
C VAL A 140 5.69 2.15 -8.16
N THR A 141 4.89 2.08 -9.23
CA THR A 141 4.87 3.08 -10.30
C THR A 141 4.43 4.46 -9.81
N THR A 142 3.56 4.51 -8.79
CA THR A 142 2.98 5.76 -8.28
C THR A 142 3.87 6.45 -7.25
N PHE A 143 4.51 5.68 -6.36
CA PHE A 143 5.21 6.21 -5.19
C PHE A 143 6.73 6.01 -5.21
N GLY A 144 7.27 5.13 -6.06
CA GLY A 144 8.68 4.74 -6.04
C GLY A 144 9.18 4.35 -4.64
N PRO A 145 8.52 3.40 -3.95
CA PRO A 145 8.81 3.11 -2.55
C PRO A 145 10.10 2.34 -2.34
N ASP A 146 10.67 2.46 -1.15
CA ASP A 146 11.82 1.69 -0.68
C ASP A 146 11.40 0.30 -0.15
N THR A 147 10.12 0.13 0.16
CA THR A 147 9.52 -1.15 0.57
C THR A 147 8.00 -1.12 0.41
N ILE A 148 7.41 -2.27 0.07
CA ILE A 148 5.96 -2.50 0.22
C ILE A 148 5.74 -3.82 0.94
N GLU A 149 5.02 -3.77 2.06
CA GLU A 149 4.57 -4.94 2.82
C GLU A 149 3.08 -5.19 2.57
N ALA A 150 2.73 -6.42 2.21
CA ALA A 150 1.36 -6.78 1.87
C ALA A 150 0.92 -8.07 2.57
N ALA A 151 0.05 -7.95 3.56
CA ALA A 151 -0.39 -9.05 4.40
C ALA A 151 -1.79 -8.80 5.01
N PRO A 152 -2.51 -9.84 5.46
CA PRO A 152 -3.70 -9.64 6.28
C PRO A 152 -3.35 -8.96 7.62
N ASN A 153 -4.35 -8.32 8.22
CA ASN A 153 -4.18 -7.66 9.51
C ASN A 153 -3.71 -8.65 10.59
N GLY A 154 -2.72 -8.26 11.41
CA GLY A 154 -2.16 -9.12 12.47
C GLY A 154 -0.98 -10.00 12.04
N TYR A 155 -0.55 -9.97 10.77
CA TYR A 155 0.66 -10.69 10.36
C TYR A 155 1.94 -10.19 11.05
N PHE A 156 1.99 -8.91 11.46
CA PHE A 156 3.13 -8.35 12.19
C PHE A 156 3.45 -9.14 13.47
N ASP A 157 2.46 -9.71 14.16
CA ASP A 157 2.69 -10.53 15.36
C ASP A 157 3.20 -11.95 15.03
N LYS A 158 3.29 -12.30 13.74
CA LYS A 158 3.69 -13.62 13.23
C LYS A 158 5.02 -13.62 12.47
N GLN A 159 5.52 -12.45 12.07
CA GLN A 159 6.79 -12.32 11.37
C GLN A 159 7.97 -12.66 12.30
N VAL A 160 9.12 -12.99 11.71
CA VAL A 160 10.31 -13.44 12.46
C VAL A 160 11.04 -12.28 13.13
N PHE A 161 11.09 -11.13 12.48
CA PHE A 161 11.90 -9.97 12.90
C PHE A 161 11.03 -8.72 13.05
N ASN A 162 10.83 -8.25 14.27
CA ASN A 162 9.97 -7.06 14.52
C ASN A 162 10.64 -5.74 14.13
N ASP A 163 11.95 -5.73 13.87
CA ASP A 163 12.71 -4.56 13.45
C ASP A 163 12.87 -4.44 11.91
N LYS A 164 12.29 -5.37 11.14
CA LYS A 164 12.40 -5.44 9.67
C LYS A 164 11.03 -5.64 9.00
N PRO A 165 10.89 -5.29 7.71
CA PRO A 165 9.68 -5.56 6.92
C PRO A 165 9.29 -7.04 6.93
N GLY A 166 8.01 -7.34 7.13
CA GLY A 166 7.48 -8.69 7.06
C GLY A 166 7.16 -9.10 5.62
N VAL A 167 7.39 -10.37 5.26
CA VAL A 167 7.07 -10.87 3.91
C VAL A 167 5.57 -11.00 3.70
N GLY A 168 4.86 -11.58 4.69
CA GLY A 168 3.42 -11.75 4.61
C GLY A 168 3.00 -12.50 3.36
N TRP A 169 2.07 -11.94 2.58
CA TRP A 169 1.76 -12.48 1.26
C TRP A 169 2.80 -12.03 0.23
N MET A 170 3.08 -10.74 0.18
CA MET A 170 4.04 -10.15 -0.74
C MET A 170 4.88 -9.07 -0.06
N LEU A 171 6.16 -9.05 -0.42
CA LEU A 171 7.11 -7.99 -0.09
C LEU A 171 7.73 -7.47 -1.38
N TYR A 172 7.72 -6.16 -1.57
CA TYR A 172 8.50 -5.50 -2.61
C TYR A 172 9.77 -4.89 -1.99
N LEU A 173 10.89 -5.09 -2.69
CA LEU A 173 12.15 -4.39 -2.43
C LEU A 173 12.70 -3.81 -3.75
N PRO A 174 13.32 -2.61 -3.73
CA PRO A 174 13.93 -1.97 -4.90
C PRO A 174 15.30 -2.61 -5.25
N GLU A 175 15.36 -3.94 -5.24
CA GLU A 175 16.54 -4.74 -5.56
C GLU A 175 16.21 -5.89 -6.51
N VAL A 176 17.17 -6.27 -7.34
CA VAL A 176 17.05 -7.42 -8.24
C VAL A 176 17.34 -8.69 -7.47
N ILE A 177 16.28 -9.31 -6.95
CA ILE A 177 16.35 -10.57 -6.20
C ILE A 177 16.06 -11.76 -7.12
N THR A 178 16.92 -12.78 -7.06
CA THR A 178 16.86 -13.97 -7.93
C THR A 178 16.40 -15.23 -7.18
N GLN A 179 15.92 -16.23 -7.93
CA GLN A 179 15.50 -17.52 -7.35
C GLN A 179 16.66 -18.26 -6.66
N GLN A 180 17.92 -17.98 -7.05
CA GLN A 180 19.09 -18.57 -6.41
C GLN A 180 19.32 -17.99 -5.01
N GLN A 181 19.07 -16.69 -4.82
CA GLN A 181 19.18 -16.03 -3.51
C GLN A 181 18.02 -16.40 -2.61
N VAL A 182 16.80 -16.54 -3.15
CA VAL A 182 15.60 -16.83 -2.36
C VAL A 182 14.84 -18.03 -2.95
N PRO A 183 15.39 -19.25 -2.84
CA PRO A 183 14.75 -20.45 -3.37
C PRO A 183 13.42 -20.78 -2.68
N GLU A 184 13.19 -20.26 -1.47
CA GLU A 184 11.98 -20.43 -0.69
C GLU A 184 10.77 -19.65 -1.25
N ALA A 185 11.02 -18.59 -2.04
CA ALA A 185 9.97 -17.79 -2.66
C ALA A 185 9.18 -18.63 -3.69
N ARG A 186 7.85 -18.51 -3.65
CA ARG A 186 6.95 -19.21 -4.58
C ARG A 186 6.83 -18.52 -5.91
N ALA A 187 7.03 -17.20 -5.94
CA ALA A 187 7.29 -16.45 -7.15
C ALA A 187 8.16 -15.24 -6.83
N LEU A 188 8.94 -14.81 -7.82
CA LEU A 188 9.69 -13.56 -7.83
C LEU A 188 9.25 -12.80 -9.08
N ILE A 189 8.52 -11.71 -8.89
CA ILE A 189 7.96 -10.91 -9.99
C ILE A 189 8.86 -9.69 -10.19
N PRO A 190 9.57 -9.58 -11.34
CA PRO A 190 10.41 -8.44 -11.61
C PRO A 190 9.55 -7.20 -11.85
N VAL A 191 9.90 -6.08 -11.22
CA VAL A 191 9.24 -4.78 -11.44
C VAL A 191 10.14 -3.90 -12.31
N PRO A 192 9.73 -3.60 -13.55
CA PRO A 192 10.50 -2.74 -14.44
C PRO A 192 10.21 -1.26 -14.18
N ALA A 193 11.25 -0.42 -14.23
CA ALA A 193 11.15 1.01 -14.45
C ALA A 193 12.17 1.44 -15.52
N ASP A 194 11.75 2.31 -16.45
CA ASP A 194 12.58 2.81 -17.56
C ASP A 194 13.30 1.72 -18.38
N GLY A 195 12.62 0.59 -18.60
CA GLY A 195 13.15 -0.53 -19.39
C GLY A 195 14.21 -1.38 -18.68
N LYS A 196 14.45 -1.17 -17.38
CA LYS A 196 15.31 -2.02 -16.54
C LYS A 196 14.52 -2.50 -15.32
N GLN A 197 14.88 -3.67 -14.80
CA GLN A 197 14.33 -4.13 -13.53
C GLN A 197 14.90 -3.25 -12.39
N THR A 198 14.03 -2.61 -11.63
CA THR A 198 14.40 -1.77 -10.48
C THR A 198 14.02 -2.37 -9.14
N GLY A 199 13.22 -3.44 -9.14
CA GLY A 199 12.93 -4.19 -7.92
C GLY A 199 12.31 -5.54 -8.19
N THR A 200 11.96 -6.22 -7.10
CA THR A 200 11.34 -7.54 -7.14
C THR A 200 10.22 -7.62 -6.11
N ILE A 201 9.05 -8.13 -6.52
CA ILE A 201 7.99 -8.56 -5.60
C ILE A 201 8.23 -10.04 -5.28
N ILE A 202 8.44 -10.31 -4.01
CA ILE A 202 8.65 -11.64 -3.45
C ILE A 202 7.30 -12.16 -2.95
N VAL A 203 6.90 -13.35 -3.43
CA VAL A 203 5.58 -13.94 -3.11
C VAL A 203 5.75 -15.21 -2.29
N SER A 204 5.09 -15.29 -1.14
CA SER A 204 5.16 -16.44 -0.23
C SER A 204 4.20 -17.58 -0.58
N VAL A 205 3.04 -17.26 -1.16
CA VAL A 205 1.95 -18.20 -1.47
C VAL A 205 1.34 -17.84 -2.83
N THR A 206 1.17 -18.83 -3.71
CA THR A 206 0.69 -18.63 -5.10
C THR A 206 -0.55 -19.46 -5.44
N ASP A 207 -0.88 -20.47 -4.64
CA ASP A 207 -1.99 -21.41 -4.85
C ASP A 207 -3.30 -20.96 -4.19
N ALA A 208 -3.25 -20.01 -3.25
CA ALA A 208 -4.43 -19.40 -2.63
C ALA A 208 -4.13 -17.99 -2.11
N PRO A 209 -5.17 -17.19 -1.78
CA PRO A 209 -4.98 -15.98 -0.98
C PRO A 209 -4.31 -16.29 0.36
N PHE A 210 -3.34 -15.46 0.75
CA PHE A 210 -2.64 -15.64 2.02
C PHE A 210 -3.60 -15.52 3.20
N SER A 211 -3.39 -16.37 4.20
CA SER A 211 -4.22 -16.45 5.40
C SER A 211 -3.30 -16.57 6.61
N ILE A 212 -3.48 -15.69 7.59
CA ILE A 212 -2.73 -15.71 8.86
C ILE A 212 -3.09 -16.90 9.74
N ASP A 213 -4.27 -17.50 9.51
CA ASP A 213 -4.76 -18.67 10.25
C ASP A 213 -4.23 -19.97 9.64
N ASN A 214 -3.70 -19.92 8.41
CA ASN A 214 -3.01 -21.05 7.81
C ASN A 214 -1.54 -21.05 8.23
N ARG A 215 -1.18 -22.01 9.10
CA ARG A 215 0.20 -22.18 9.59
C ARG A 215 1.21 -22.34 8.45
N GLU A 216 0.87 -23.06 7.38
CA GLU A 216 1.79 -23.30 6.27
C GLU A 216 2.09 -22.00 5.49
N HIS A 217 1.12 -21.10 5.38
CA HIS A 217 1.32 -19.79 4.76
C HIS A 217 2.28 -18.94 5.60
N VAL A 218 2.06 -18.90 6.92
CA VAL A 218 2.95 -18.17 7.85
C VAL A 218 4.36 -18.76 7.83
N GLU A 219 4.52 -20.08 7.90
CA GLU A 219 5.82 -20.75 7.85
C GLU A 219 6.55 -20.52 6.51
N ALA A 220 5.82 -20.45 5.39
CA ALA A 220 6.39 -20.13 4.09
C ALA A 220 6.97 -18.71 4.06
N ALA A 221 6.22 -17.72 4.54
CA ALA A 221 6.67 -16.34 4.61
C ALA A 221 7.85 -16.16 5.57
N ASN A 222 7.78 -16.77 6.76
CA ASN A 222 8.84 -16.69 7.77
C ASN A 222 10.17 -17.30 7.28
N ARG A 223 10.12 -18.37 6.48
CA ARG A 223 11.33 -18.94 5.85
C ARG A 223 11.98 -17.99 4.85
N ILE A 224 11.16 -17.23 4.11
CA ILE A 224 11.66 -16.20 3.19
C ILE A 224 12.30 -15.06 3.98
N GLU A 225 11.69 -14.61 5.07
CA GLU A 225 12.26 -13.56 5.95
C GLU A 225 13.63 -13.96 6.48
N ILE A 226 13.77 -15.19 6.98
CA ILE A 226 15.07 -15.72 7.45
C ILE A 226 16.09 -15.73 6.32
N ARG A 227 15.70 -16.18 5.12
CA ARG A 227 16.60 -16.21 3.96
C ARG A 227 17.06 -14.80 3.57
N LEU A 228 16.15 -13.84 3.47
CA LEU A 228 16.50 -12.48 3.09
C LEU A 228 17.47 -11.84 4.10
N VAL A 229 17.33 -12.14 5.40
CA VAL A 229 18.28 -11.69 6.41
C VAL A 229 19.63 -12.41 6.31
N ASP A 230 19.65 -13.71 6.05
CA ASP A 230 20.88 -14.51 5.87
C ASP A 230 21.73 -13.99 4.69
N GLU A 231 21.07 -13.49 3.65
CA GLU A 231 21.69 -12.90 2.44
C GLU A 231 21.90 -11.37 2.54
N ASP A 232 21.60 -10.74 3.68
CA ASP A 232 21.69 -9.28 3.90
C ASP A 232 20.82 -8.44 2.93
N LEU A 233 19.69 -8.98 2.49
CA LEU A 233 18.74 -8.35 1.55
C LEU A 233 17.54 -7.67 2.24
N LEU A 234 17.38 -7.84 3.56
CA LEU A 234 16.24 -7.28 4.30
C LEU A 234 16.67 -6.14 5.24
N PRO A 235 16.39 -4.87 4.89
CA PRO A 235 16.78 -3.74 5.71
C PRO A 235 15.98 -3.68 7.02
N ARG A 236 16.49 -2.95 8.02
CA ARG A 236 15.71 -2.59 9.21
C ARG A 236 14.84 -1.38 8.91
N TYR A 237 13.70 -1.26 9.60
CA TYR A 237 12.84 -0.07 9.50
C TYR A 237 13.56 1.24 9.82
N ALA A 238 14.57 1.20 10.69
CA ALA A 238 15.35 2.38 11.05
C ALA A 238 16.36 2.80 9.97
N ASP A 239 16.68 1.91 9.02
CA ASP A 239 17.64 2.14 7.95
C ASP A 239 16.96 2.48 6.61
N ILE A 240 15.62 2.43 6.56
CA ILE A 240 14.78 2.84 5.42
C ILE A 240 14.54 4.35 5.45
#